data_AF-A0A817G6S7-F1
#
_entry.id   AF-A0A817G6S7-F1
#
_cell.length_a   1.000
_cell.length_b   1.000
_cell.length_c   1.000
_cell.angle_alpha   90.00
_cell.angle_beta   90.00
_cell.angle_gamma   90.00
#
_symmetry.space_group_name_H-M   'P 1'
#
loop_
_entity.id
_entity.type
_entity.pdbx_description
1 polymer ?
#
loop_
_entity_poly.entity_id
_entity_poly.type
_entity_poly.pdbx_seq_one_letter_code
_entity_poly.pdbx_strand_id
1 'polypeptide(L)'
;MTTTNDTPSNLWQRVIGHIGKLNFYKDNTSFSLVEQILATRIYIVLFALSVLILLIFTGTSAQTRVVTVSSPSLTTFEQLSTDYPSTLSCPCSQISIPYDRFLAFSPEYHQVCSSKFVSDEWILSLFSVTISDNYPLDFRLISSSQFQVLALFCRTANTTVLDAIEQFLSSEMISSNTLFRATFDIQIATQVEQLKSTTSIGFSRTNRLLLLSMAQNLIFSSLRTNFYVKNIPGANGFSTYLATYANYVNEYNISSPPINSNDTCTCLDTFDCKFPSGFFNWSRAGSMVPGEILWPYPPPLFFVSGMQAGCIPQASLLSSTLECFFNQTCLTLVLSSMGDLISVTPLNATAGFSDYNPNTLISDIFDKLMIESFHNKTDFQGYFEACAPKVCSSPLSTKGVQLRQWFQNELNVSLDLPDLNIPCFREQCLSKMVDHVEKKIIESNSTWFLIGSSFGGLVSTLVTQRQPQLVHSLLLLAPAFNPIQRWISKLNIEQWRNNGFMNYFNPMTQCDEPINYEFFRDLQTYPPYPIVITCPVTIIHGLHDDVVPIETSREYMQKLRLSNKHPTLMIEVDDDHHLRKKKTLNTIKTIILDYHK
;
A
#
# COMPACT_ATOMS: atom_id res chain seq x y z
N MET A 1 71.83 -62.07 13.94
CA MET A 1 71.25 -61.14 12.95
C MET A 1 71.31 -59.74 13.56
N THR A 2 72.24 -58.96 13.04
CA THR A 2 72.47 -57.54 13.35
C THR A 2 71.43 -56.69 12.65
N THR A 3 70.57 -56.02 13.40
CA THR A 3 69.77 -54.87 12.92
C THR A 3 69.70 -53.82 14.03
N THR A 4 70.76 -53.00 14.04
CA THR A 4 70.74 -51.54 14.21
C THR A 4 69.56 -50.93 14.96
N ASN A 5 69.86 -50.50 16.19
CA ASN A 5 69.17 -49.41 16.89
C ASN A 5 69.35 -48.11 16.08
N ASP A 6 68.40 -47.79 15.21
CA ASP A 6 68.25 -46.43 14.68
C ASP A 6 67.32 -45.65 15.61
N THR A 7 67.92 -44.78 16.41
CA THR A 7 67.23 -43.72 17.13
C THR A 7 66.46 -42.86 16.13
N PRO A 8 65.21 -42.44 16.42
CA PRO A 8 64.50 -41.50 15.55
C PRO A 8 65.16 -40.13 15.72
N SER A 9 66.21 -39.88 14.94
CA SER A 9 66.71 -38.54 14.69
C SER A 9 65.54 -37.74 14.10
N ASN A 10 65.05 -36.81 14.92
CA ASN A 10 63.91 -35.94 14.71
C ASN A 10 63.69 -35.63 13.22
N LEU A 11 62.51 -35.95 12.69
CA LEU A 11 62.06 -35.51 11.36
C LEU A 11 62.32 -34.00 11.17
N TRP A 12 62.17 -33.22 12.25
CA TRP A 12 62.54 -31.81 12.36
C TRP A 12 64.03 -31.53 12.11
N GLN A 13 64.96 -32.33 12.61
CA GLN A 13 66.40 -32.17 12.33
C GLN A 13 66.73 -32.43 10.86
N ARG A 14 66.06 -33.39 10.20
CA ARG A 14 66.22 -33.64 8.76
C ARG A 14 65.63 -32.52 7.90
N VAL A 15 64.45 -32.02 8.26
CA VAL A 15 63.79 -30.90 7.58
C VAL A 15 64.59 -29.60 7.76
N ILE A 16 65.05 -29.29 8.97
CA ILE A 16 65.92 -28.13 9.25
C ILE A 16 67.25 -28.26 8.50
N GLY A 17 67.84 -29.47 8.43
CA GLY A 17 69.06 -29.74 7.68
C GLY A 17 68.91 -29.55 6.16
N HIS A 18 67.74 -29.88 5.59
CA HIS A 18 67.44 -29.62 4.17
C HIS A 18 67.10 -28.16 3.90
N ILE A 19 66.33 -27.50 4.76
CA ILE A 19 66.03 -26.07 4.65
C ILE A 19 67.30 -25.23 4.79
N GLY A 20 68.24 -25.64 5.65
CA GLY A 20 69.53 -24.98 5.83
C GLY A 20 70.42 -24.97 4.58
N LYS A 21 70.18 -25.88 3.62
CA LYS A 21 70.89 -26.01 2.33
C LYS A 21 70.12 -25.44 1.14
N LEU A 22 68.90 -24.94 1.34
CA LEU A 22 68.12 -24.32 0.27
C LEU A 22 68.77 -22.99 -0.13
N ASN A 23 68.98 -22.84 -1.43
CA ASN A 23 69.39 -21.60 -2.06
C ASN A 23 68.52 -21.43 -3.32
N PHE A 24 67.58 -20.48 -3.26
CA PHE A 24 66.67 -20.18 -4.36
C PHE A 24 67.31 -19.31 -5.46
N TYR A 25 68.49 -18.74 -5.22
CA TYR A 25 69.14 -17.76 -6.11
C TYR A 25 70.38 -18.34 -6.78
N LYS A 26 70.26 -19.54 -7.35
CA LYS A 26 71.37 -20.38 -7.82
C LYS A 26 72.05 -19.93 -9.14
N ASP A 27 71.85 -18.69 -9.57
CA ASP A 27 72.33 -18.19 -10.85
C ASP A 27 73.31 -17.01 -10.74
N ASN A 28 74.17 -16.98 -11.76
CA ASN A 28 75.43 -16.26 -11.97
C ASN A 28 75.34 -14.72 -11.76
N THR A 29 75.14 -14.31 -10.52
CA THR A 29 75.06 -12.89 -10.11
C THR A 29 76.22 -12.57 -9.17
N SER A 30 76.59 -11.29 -9.11
CA SER A 30 77.72 -10.69 -8.38
C SER A 30 77.72 -10.88 -6.85
N PHE A 31 76.90 -11.79 -6.33
CA PHE A 31 76.70 -12.06 -4.90
C PHE A 31 77.41 -13.35 -4.48
N SER A 32 78.07 -13.30 -3.33
CA SER A 32 78.70 -14.45 -2.69
C SER A 32 77.66 -15.52 -2.33
N LEU A 33 78.08 -16.79 -2.29
CA LEU A 33 77.22 -17.91 -1.90
C LEU A 33 76.54 -17.71 -0.53
N VAL A 34 77.20 -16.98 0.38
CA VAL A 34 76.68 -16.63 1.71
C VAL A 34 75.48 -15.68 1.60
N GLU A 35 75.56 -14.67 0.73
CA GLU A 35 74.47 -13.72 0.50
C GLU A 35 73.24 -14.39 -0.12
N GLN A 36 73.44 -15.35 -1.02
CA GLN A 36 72.35 -16.10 -1.66
C GLN A 36 71.60 -16.99 -0.65
N ILE A 37 72.33 -17.67 0.24
CA ILE A 37 71.74 -18.50 1.32
C ILE A 37 71.00 -17.61 2.33
N LEU A 38 71.56 -16.44 2.67
CA LEU A 38 70.92 -15.48 3.58
C LEU A 38 69.62 -14.93 2.99
N ALA A 39 69.62 -14.53 1.71
CA ALA A 39 68.44 -14.05 1.00
C ALA A 39 67.34 -15.12 0.95
N THR A 40 67.70 -16.39 0.72
CA THR A 40 66.75 -17.51 0.73
C THR A 40 66.08 -17.68 2.10
N ARG A 41 66.84 -17.56 3.19
CA ARG A 41 66.29 -17.65 4.56
C ARG A 41 65.38 -16.48 4.89
N ILE A 42 65.78 -15.26 4.53
CA ILE A 42 64.96 -14.06 4.70
C ILE A 42 63.64 -14.21 3.94
N TYR A 43 63.70 -14.69 2.68
CA TYR A 43 62.50 -14.95 1.88
C TYR A 43 61.56 -15.96 2.54
N ILE A 44 62.07 -17.10 3.02
CA ILE A 44 61.24 -18.12 3.68
C ILE A 44 60.58 -17.57 4.95
N VAL A 45 61.30 -16.78 5.75
CA VAL A 45 60.76 -16.16 6.98
C VAL A 45 59.70 -15.12 6.64
N LEU A 46 59.95 -14.26 5.65
CA LEU A 46 58.97 -13.27 5.19
C LEU A 46 57.73 -13.92 4.58
N PHE A 47 57.91 -15.00 3.82
CA PHE A 47 56.81 -15.78 3.25
C PHE A 47 55.96 -16.41 4.35
N ALA A 48 56.58 -17.08 5.34
CA ALA A 48 55.86 -17.66 6.47
C ALA A 48 55.12 -16.59 7.30
N LEU A 49 55.74 -15.43 7.55
CA LEU A 49 55.11 -14.28 8.20
C LEU A 49 53.91 -13.77 7.38
N SER A 50 54.03 -13.65 6.06
CA SER A 50 52.94 -13.19 5.19
C SER A 50 51.74 -14.15 5.21
N VAL A 51 51.98 -15.46 5.21
CA VAL A 51 50.94 -16.48 5.30
C VAL A 51 50.28 -16.47 6.67
N LEU A 52 51.05 -16.30 7.75
CA LEU A 52 50.49 -16.19 9.10
C LEU A 52 49.61 -14.93 9.26
N ILE A 53 50.05 -13.79 8.72
CA ILE A 53 49.27 -12.55 8.69
C ILE A 53 47.97 -12.76 7.90
N LEU A 54 48.03 -13.43 6.75
CA LEU A 54 46.85 -13.78 5.94
C LEU A 54 45.88 -14.68 6.72
N LEU A 55 46.37 -15.72 7.38
CA LEU A 55 45.55 -16.63 8.18
C LEU A 55 44.86 -15.92 9.35
N ILE A 56 45.60 -15.07 10.07
CA ILE A 56 45.03 -14.26 11.16
C ILE A 56 43.96 -13.32 10.60
N PHE A 57 44.24 -12.61 9.50
CA PHE A 57 43.29 -11.70 8.86
C PHE A 57 42.00 -12.40 8.38
N THR A 58 42.12 -13.62 7.83
CA THR A 58 40.95 -14.43 7.43
C THR A 58 40.19 -15.02 8.63
N GLY A 59 40.85 -15.21 9.78
CA GLY A 59 40.24 -15.75 11.00
C GLY A 59 39.57 -14.69 11.88
N THR A 60 40.00 -13.42 11.79
CA THR A 60 39.49 -12.32 12.63
C THR A 60 38.45 -11.43 11.95
N SER A 61 38.22 -11.57 10.64
CA SER A 61 37.22 -10.79 9.92
C SER A 61 35.80 -11.16 10.38
N ALA A 62 35.08 -10.22 10.98
CA ALA A 62 33.73 -10.48 11.46
C ALA A 62 32.76 -10.75 10.31
N GLN A 63 32.17 -11.93 10.35
CA GLN A 63 31.03 -12.27 9.51
C GLN A 63 29.76 -11.61 10.06
N THR A 64 29.13 -10.75 9.27
CA THR A 64 27.70 -10.44 9.40
C THR A 64 26.92 -11.71 9.06
N ARG A 65 26.34 -12.34 10.09
CA ARG A 65 25.52 -13.53 9.90
C ARG A 65 24.15 -13.07 9.37
N VAL A 66 23.90 -13.30 8.08
CA VAL A 66 22.54 -13.24 7.54
C VAL A 66 21.71 -14.28 8.29
N VAL A 67 20.67 -13.83 8.98
CA VAL A 67 19.70 -14.76 9.56
C VAL A 67 18.88 -15.30 8.39
N THR A 68 19.25 -16.49 7.91
CA THR A 68 18.49 -17.21 6.89
C THR A 68 17.58 -18.22 7.57
N VAL A 69 16.30 -18.11 7.28
CA VAL A 69 15.30 -19.10 7.69
C VAL A 69 14.75 -19.76 6.44
N SER A 70 15.01 -21.06 6.29
CA SER A 70 14.47 -21.86 5.19
C SER A 70 13.06 -22.34 5.51
N SER A 71 12.14 -22.20 4.56
CA SER A 71 10.73 -22.60 4.66
C SER A 71 10.06 -22.10 5.96
N PRO A 72 10.04 -20.78 6.20
CA PRO A 72 9.47 -20.22 7.41
C PRO A 72 7.98 -20.57 7.52
N SER A 73 7.55 -20.91 8.73
CA SER A 73 6.12 -20.97 9.04
C SER A 73 5.54 -19.55 9.09
N LEU A 74 4.21 -19.42 8.99
CA LEU A 74 3.54 -18.12 9.09
C LEU A 74 3.92 -17.38 10.38
N THR A 75 3.92 -18.07 11.52
CA THR A 75 4.30 -17.47 12.81
C THR A 75 5.75 -17.01 12.83
N THR A 76 6.66 -17.78 12.21
CA THR A 76 8.05 -17.38 12.03
C THR A 76 8.17 -16.13 11.15
N PHE A 77 7.42 -16.06 10.05
CA PHE A 77 7.40 -14.89 9.19
C PHE A 77 6.85 -13.65 9.89
N GLU A 78 5.76 -13.76 10.64
CA GLU A 78 5.17 -12.63 11.38
C GLU A 78 6.15 -12.11 12.46
N GLN A 79 6.85 -13.02 13.14
CA GLN A 79 7.91 -12.64 14.08
C GLN A 79 9.07 -11.93 13.37
N LEU A 80 9.59 -12.51 12.28
CA LEU A 80 10.66 -11.88 11.48
C LEU A 80 10.22 -10.54 10.90
N SER A 81 8.96 -10.37 10.53
CA SER A 81 8.40 -9.12 10.01
C SER A 81 8.40 -8.03 11.07
N THR A 82 8.17 -8.42 12.33
CA THR A 82 8.25 -7.51 13.49
C THR A 82 9.69 -7.13 13.80
N ASP A 83 10.59 -8.11 13.73
CA ASP A 83 12.02 -7.92 14.03
C ASP A 83 12.75 -7.12 12.93
N TYR A 84 12.31 -7.26 11.67
CA TYR A 84 13.00 -6.77 10.47
C TYR A 84 12.09 -6.05 9.45
N PRO A 85 11.26 -5.06 9.85
CA PRO A 85 10.18 -4.52 9.02
C PRO A 85 10.63 -3.83 7.71
N SER A 86 11.85 -3.32 7.65
CA SER A 86 12.38 -2.59 6.49
C SER A 86 13.41 -3.36 5.66
N THR A 87 13.82 -4.54 6.12
CA THR A 87 14.98 -5.28 5.58
C THR A 87 14.70 -6.75 5.35
N LEU A 88 13.58 -7.28 5.86
CA LEU A 88 13.17 -8.66 5.60
C LEU A 88 12.82 -8.84 4.12
N SER A 89 13.53 -9.76 3.48
CA SER A 89 13.25 -10.22 2.12
C SER A 89 12.90 -11.70 2.16
N CYS A 90 11.69 -12.02 1.71
CA CYS A 90 11.13 -13.36 1.66
C CYS A 90 10.54 -13.59 0.26
N PRO A 91 11.32 -14.03 -0.73
CA PRO A 91 10.83 -14.22 -2.08
C PRO A 91 9.72 -15.28 -2.14
N CYS A 92 8.61 -14.96 -2.81
CA CYS A 92 7.54 -15.92 -3.05
C CYS A 92 8.00 -16.96 -4.08
N SER A 93 7.63 -18.22 -3.88
CA SER A 93 7.80 -19.25 -4.92
C SER A 93 6.80 -19.06 -6.06
N GLN A 94 5.58 -18.62 -5.71
CA GLN A 94 4.53 -18.29 -6.66
C GLN A 94 4.32 -16.78 -6.64
N ILE A 95 4.71 -16.11 -7.72
CA ILE A 95 4.67 -14.64 -7.83
C ILE A 95 3.27 -14.15 -8.21
N SER A 96 2.49 -14.98 -8.90
CA SER A 96 1.12 -14.67 -9.34
C SER A 96 0.12 -15.55 -8.61
N ILE A 97 -0.73 -14.94 -7.78
CA ILE A 97 -1.67 -15.66 -6.92
C ILE A 97 -3.08 -15.14 -7.21
N PRO A 98 -4.02 -16.00 -7.63
CA PRO A 98 -5.40 -15.57 -7.85
C PRO A 98 -6.08 -15.17 -6.54
N TYR A 99 -6.92 -14.13 -6.59
CA TYR A 99 -7.57 -13.57 -5.39
C TYR A 99 -8.51 -14.57 -4.71
N ASP A 100 -9.10 -15.51 -5.44
CA ASP A 100 -9.97 -16.58 -4.92
C ASP A 100 -9.33 -17.46 -3.82
N ARG A 101 -7.99 -17.50 -3.74
CA ARG A 101 -7.24 -18.26 -2.73
C ARG A 101 -7.32 -17.66 -1.33
N PHE A 102 -7.54 -16.35 -1.23
CA PHE A 102 -7.43 -15.62 0.03
C PHE A 102 -8.49 -14.54 0.23
N LEU A 103 -9.45 -14.42 -0.68
CA LEU A 103 -10.53 -13.44 -0.62
C LEU A 103 -11.86 -14.09 -0.98
N ALA A 104 -12.89 -13.79 -0.19
CA ALA A 104 -14.26 -14.19 -0.46
C ALA A 104 -15.22 -13.01 -0.24
N PHE A 105 -16.30 -12.96 -1.00
CA PHE A 105 -17.31 -11.91 -0.93
C PHE A 105 -18.69 -12.48 -0.58
N SER A 106 -19.47 -11.69 0.16
CA SER A 106 -20.85 -12.00 0.54
C SER A 106 -21.67 -10.72 0.53
N PRO A 107 -22.10 -10.22 -0.64
CA PRO A 107 -22.96 -9.04 -0.73
C PRO A 107 -24.37 -9.38 -0.23
N GLU A 108 -24.94 -8.51 0.61
CA GLU A 108 -26.33 -8.59 1.03
C GLU A 108 -27.12 -7.48 0.34
N TYR A 109 -28.16 -7.86 -0.39
CA TYR A 109 -29.00 -6.92 -1.14
C TYR A 109 -30.11 -6.34 -0.29
N HIS A 110 -30.57 -5.15 -0.67
CA HIS A 110 -31.72 -4.47 -0.08
C HIS A 110 -32.91 -5.42 0.00
N GLN A 111 -33.57 -5.44 1.17
CA GLN A 111 -34.67 -6.36 1.47
C GLN A 111 -35.80 -6.36 0.44
N VAL A 112 -35.98 -5.25 -0.29
CA VAL A 112 -36.93 -5.18 -1.40
C VAL A 112 -36.66 -6.22 -2.48
N CYS A 113 -35.39 -6.53 -2.75
CA CYS A 113 -34.96 -7.47 -3.78
C CYS A 113 -35.25 -8.94 -3.44
N SER A 114 -35.51 -9.26 -2.18
CA SER A 114 -35.97 -10.59 -1.73
C SER A 114 -37.43 -10.59 -1.27
N SER A 115 -38.11 -9.44 -1.33
CA SER A 115 -39.50 -9.29 -0.91
C SER A 115 -40.50 -9.70 -2.00
N LYS A 116 -41.78 -9.83 -1.62
CA LYS A 116 -42.86 -10.02 -2.59
C LYS A 116 -43.03 -8.85 -3.56
N PHE A 117 -42.53 -7.65 -3.25
CA PHE A 117 -42.71 -6.47 -4.11
C PHE A 117 -41.97 -6.56 -5.45
N VAL A 118 -41.03 -7.49 -5.61
CA VAL A 118 -40.36 -7.75 -6.90
C VAL A 118 -40.79 -9.07 -7.55
N SER A 119 -41.83 -9.71 -7.00
CA SER A 119 -42.38 -10.96 -7.54
C SER A 119 -43.34 -10.73 -8.70
N ASP A 120 -43.46 -11.72 -9.58
CA ASP A 120 -44.42 -11.69 -10.68
C ASP A 120 -45.88 -11.63 -10.16
N GLU A 121 -46.17 -12.27 -9.03
CA GLU A 121 -47.50 -12.26 -8.38
C GLU A 121 -47.92 -10.81 -8.04
N TRP A 122 -47.02 -10.05 -7.41
CA TRP A 122 -47.26 -8.64 -7.08
C TRP A 122 -47.36 -7.78 -8.34
N ILE A 123 -46.42 -7.92 -9.26
CA ILE A 123 -46.38 -7.11 -10.48
C ILE A 123 -47.65 -7.29 -11.31
N LEU A 124 -48.14 -8.52 -11.44
CA LEU A 124 -49.32 -8.84 -12.23
C LEU A 124 -50.61 -8.32 -11.59
N SER A 125 -50.69 -8.26 -10.27
CA SER A 125 -51.84 -7.66 -9.58
C SER A 125 -51.93 -6.16 -9.81
N LEU A 126 -50.77 -5.49 -9.95
CA LEU A 126 -50.75 -4.07 -10.25
C LEU A 126 -51.26 -3.73 -11.66
N PHE A 127 -51.41 -4.72 -12.53
CA PHE A 127 -51.83 -4.53 -13.91
C PHE A 127 -53.34 -4.74 -14.09
N SER A 128 -53.97 -3.84 -14.83
CA SER A 128 -55.35 -4.00 -15.33
C SER A 128 -55.43 -3.62 -16.81
N VAL A 129 -56.32 -4.28 -17.55
CA VAL A 129 -56.53 -3.99 -18.98
C VAL A 129 -57.16 -2.63 -19.24
N THR A 130 -57.80 -2.02 -18.24
CA THR A 130 -58.44 -0.69 -18.34
C THR A 130 -57.59 0.43 -17.74
N ILE A 131 -56.29 0.19 -17.46
CA ILE A 131 -55.42 1.19 -16.83
C ILE A 131 -55.31 2.49 -17.63
N SER A 132 -55.52 2.44 -18.95
CA SER A 132 -55.44 3.59 -19.84
C SER A 132 -56.48 4.69 -19.54
N ASP A 133 -57.53 4.35 -18.81
CA ASP A 133 -58.64 5.25 -18.45
C ASP A 133 -58.37 6.06 -17.19
N ASN A 134 -57.34 5.66 -16.42
CA ASN A 134 -56.91 6.35 -15.21
C ASN A 134 -56.16 7.66 -15.54
N TYR A 135 -56.13 8.57 -14.57
CA TYR A 135 -55.38 9.81 -14.66
C TYR A 135 -53.87 9.55 -14.82
N PRO A 136 -53.09 10.36 -15.57
CA PRO A 136 -51.66 10.10 -15.80
C PRO A 136 -50.78 10.03 -14.53
N LEU A 137 -51.19 10.70 -13.45
CA LEU A 137 -50.49 10.64 -12.17
C LEU A 137 -50.99 9.50 -11.26
N ASP A 138 -51.99 8.75 -11.72
CA ASP A 138 -52.60 7.67 -10.96
C ASP A 138 -51.64 6.50 -10.78
N PHE A 139 -51.48 6.07 -9.53
CA PHE A 139 -50.59 4.99 -9.15
C PHE A 139 -50.91 3.69 -9.92
N ARG A 140 -52.18 3.41 -10.21
CA ARG A 140 -52.60 2.21 -10.97
C ARG A 140 -52.10 2.21 -12.41
N LEU A 141 -51.80 3.37 -12.99
CA LEU A 141 -51.29 3.46 -14.36
C LEU A 141 -49.80 3.08 -14.45
N ILE A 142 -49.00 3.47 -13.44
CA ILE A 142 -47.53 3.41 -13.52
C ILE A 142 -46.92 2.29 -12.67
N SER A 143 -47.60 1.87 -11.60
CA SER A 143 -47.03 1.00 -10.56
C SER A 143 -46.55 -0.34 -11.11
N SER A 144 -47.34 -1.03 -11.94
CA SER A 144 -46.91 -2.28 -12.58
C SER A 144 -45.58 -2.14 -13.31
N SER A 145 -45.39 -1.05 -14.07
CA SER A 145 -44.14 -0.84 -14.82
C SER A 145 -42.98 -0.45 -13.89
N GLN A 146 -43.25 0.34 -12.85
CA GLN A 146 -42.25 0.71 -11.85
C GLN A 146 -41.74 -0.49 -11.07
N PHE A 147 -42.63 -1.39 -10.64
CA PHE A 147 -42.22 -2.61 -9.94
C PHE A 147 -41.54 -3.64 -10.85
N GLN A 148 -41.87 -3.68 -12.14
CA GLN A 148 -41.08 -4.43 -13.14
C GLN A 148 -39.65 -3.88 -13.25
N VAL A 149 -39.49 -2.55 -13.30
CA VAL A 149 -38.16 -1.93 -13.33
C VAL A 149 -37.41 -2.16 -12.02
N LEU A 150 -38.08 -2.09 -10.87
CA LEU A 150 -37.47 -2.38 -9.57
C LEU A 150 -36.95 -3.83 -9.48
N ALA A 151 -37.77 -4.79 -9.93
CA ALA A 151 -37.37 -6.19 -10.01
C ALA A 151 -36.18 -6.38 -10.98
N LEU A 152 -36.18 -5.66 -12.11
CA LEU A 152 -35.07 -5.66 -13.05
C LEU A 152 -33.79 -5.07 -12.43
N PHE A 153 -33.88 -3.96 -11.70
CA PHE A 153 -32.74 -3.38 -10.98
C PHE A 153 -32.14 -4.37 -9.99
N CYS A 154 -32.96 -5.04 -9.19
CA CYS A 154 -32.50 -6.08 -8.26
C CYS A 154 -31.77 -7.23 -8.98
N ARG A 155 -32.35 -7.75 -10.07
CA ARG A 155 -31.75 -8.86 -10.83
C ARG A 155 -30.45 -8.45 -11.53
N THR A 156 -30.48 -7.33 -12.26
CA THR A 156 -29.33 -6.88 -13.04
C THR A 156 -28.20 -6.43 -12.12
N ALA A 157 -28.49 -5.76 -11.00
CA ALA A 157 -27.46 -5.41 -10.02
C ALA A 157 -26.83 -6.68 -9.43
N ASN A 158 -27.62 -7.70 -9.11
CA ASN A 158 -27.11 -8.97 -8.61
C ASN A 158 -26.16 -9.65 -9.61
N THR A 159 -26.60 -9.84 -10.85
CA THR A 159 -25.76 -10.42 -11.91
C THR A 159 -24.50 -9.58 -12.14
N THR A 160 -24.63 -8.25 -12.22
CA THR A 160 -23.49 -7.34 -12.43
C THR A 160 -22.43 -7.48 -11.33
N VAL A 161 -22.87 -7.59 -10.07
CA VAL A 161 -21.98 -7.74 -8.92
C VAL A 161 -21.33 -9.12 -8.90
N LEU A 162 -22.09 -10.19 -9.18
CA LEU A 162 -21.55 -11.55 -9.23
C LEU A 162 -20.52 -11.70 -10.35
N ASP A 163 -20.81 -11.21 -11.55
CA ASP A 163 -19.89 -11.24 -12.69
C ASP A 163 -18.60 -10.45 -12.38
N ALA A 164 -18.74 -9.27 -11.77
CA ALA A 164 -17.59 -8.46 -11.37
C ALA A 164 -16.74 -9.13 -10.29
N ILE A 165 -17.38 -9.79 -9.31
CA ILE A 165 -16.70 -10.57 -8.27
C ILE A 165 -15.98 -11.77 -8.89
N GLU A 166 -16.63 -12.53 -9.76
CA GLU A 166 -16.03 -13.70 -10.43
C GLU A 166 -14.80 -13.28 -11.25
N GLN A 167 -14.94 -12.22 -12.06
CA GLN A 167 -13.83 -11.66 -12.83
C GLN A 167 -12.69 -11.20 -11.91
N PHE A 168 -13.00 -10.50 -10.81
CA PHE A 168 -12.00 -10.04 -9.86
C PHE A 168 -11.28 -11.20 -9.17
N LEU A 169 -12.02 -12.21 -8.69
CA LEU A 169 -11.47 -13.37 -8.00
C LEU A 169 -10.58 -14.22 -8.92
N SER A 170 -10.89 -14.25 -10.23
CA SER A 170 -10.06 -14.89 -11.25
C SER A 170 -8.78 -14.11 -11.59
N SER A 171 -8.70 -12.83 -11.22
CA SER A 171 -7.52 -12.01 -11.48
C SER A 171 -6.38 -12.35 -10.52
N GLU A 172 -5.15 -12.07 -10.93
CA GLU A 172 -3.95 -12.43 -10.16
C GLU A 172 -3.34 -11.23 -9.44
N MET A 173 -2.98 -11.42 -8.18
CA MET A 173 -2.11 -10.53 -7.43
C MET A 173 -0.65 -10.89 -7.71
N ILE A 174 0.14 -9.90 -8.13
CA ILE A 174 1.56 -10.06 -8.42
C ILE A 174 2.38 -9.57 -7.23
N SER A 175 3.16 -10.48 -6.61
CA SER A 175 4.12 -10.12 -5.58
C SER A 175 5.37 -10.99 -5.65
N SER A 176 6.53 -10.37 -5.84
CA SER A 176 7.82 -11.06 -5.86
C SER A 176 8.31 -11.47 -4.46
N ASN A 177 7.83 -10.79 -3.42
CA ASN A 177 8.14 -11.06 -2.02
C ASN A 177 6.85 -11.21 -1.20
N THR A 178 6.92 -11.95 -0.09
CA THR A 178 5.81 -12.04 0.85
C THR A 178 5.49 -10.66 1.40
N LEU A 179 4.23 -10.25 1.23
CA LEU A 179 3.74 -8.97 1.75
C LEU A 179 3.61 -9.05 3.27
N PHE A 180 3.95 -7.97 3.96
CA PHE A 180 3.61 -7.82 5.37
C PHE A 180 2.11 -7.70 5.55
N ARG A 181 1.60 -8.13 6.71
CA ARG A 181 0.16 -8.16 7.00
C ARG A 181 -0.51 -6.81 6.77
N ALA A 182 0.05 -5.73 7.29
CA ALA A 182 -0.50 -4.38 7.09
C ALA A 182 -0.52 -3.96 5.60
N THR A 183 0.53 -4.29 4.84
CA THR A 183 0.60 -3.99 3.41
C THR A 183 -0.41 -4.82 2.61
N PHE A 184 -0.55 -6.10 2.95
CA PHE A 184 -1.58 -6.97 2.39
C PHE A 184 -2.97 -6.40 2.67
N ASP A 185 -3.30 -6.09 3.92
CA ASP A 185 -4.63 -5.59 4.30
C ASP A 185 -4.97 -4.28 3.56
N ILE A 186 -4.02 -3.33 3.47
CA ILE A 186 -4.20 -2.08 2.73
C ILE A 186 -4.39 -2.33 1.23
N GLN A 187 -3.57 -3.20 0.64
CA GLN A 187 -3.64 -3.50 -0.78
C GLN A 187 -4.97 -4.17 -1.13
N ILE A 188 -5.42 -5.14 -0.33
CA ILE A 188 -6.72 -5.80 -0.53
C ILE A 188 -7.87 -4.82 -0.34
N ALA A 189 -7.86 -4.02 0.73
CA ALA A 189 -8.89 -3.00 0.95
C ALA A 189 -8.99 -2.03 -0.25
N THR A 190 -7.84 -1.57 -0.76
CA THR A 190 -7.79 -0.68 -1.93
C THR A 190 -8.40 -1.33 -3.17
N GLN A 191 -8.06 -2.60 -3.44
CA GLN A 191 -8.57 -3.31 -4.61
C GLN A 191 -10.07 -3.63 -4.49
N VAL A 192 -10.54 -3.96 -3.29
CA VAL A 192 -11.97 -4.17 -3.01
C VAL A 192 -12.75 -2.88 -3.21
N GLU A 193 -12.24 -1.74 -2.72
CA GLU A 193 -12.90 -0.44 -2.94
C GLU A 193 -12.88 -0.04 -4.43
N GLN A 194 -11.81 -0.33 -5.15
CA GLN A 194 -11.75 -0.10 -6.59
C GLN A 194 -12.76 -0.97 -7.35
N LEU A 195 -12.93 -2.24 -6.98
CA LEU A 195 -13.96 -3.13 -7.53
C LEU A 195 -15.36 -2.53 -7.30
N LYS A 196 -15.70 -2.20 -6.05
CA LYS A 196 -17.01 -1.61 -5.70
C LYS A 196 -17.30 -0.35 -6.51
N SER A 197 -16.35 0.59 -6.52
CA SER A 197 -16.49 1.88 -7.20
C SER A 197 -16.63 1.72 -8.71
N THR A 198 -15.78 0.89 -9.33
CA THR A 198 -15.81 0.70 -10.79
C THR A 198 -17.10 0.02 -11.23
N THR A 199 -17.56 -0.99 -10.49
CA THR A 199 -18.81 -1.71 -10.79
C THR A 199 -20.02 -0.79 -10.63
N SER A 200 -20.10 -0.03 -9.54
CA SER A 200 -21.18 0.95 -9.31
C SER A 200 -21.22 2.02 -10.41
N ILE A 201 -20.08 2.64 -10.71
CA ILE A 201 -19.98 3.67 -11.76
C ILE A 201 -20.37 3.10 -13.13
N GLY A 202 -19.90 1.90 -13.46
CA GLY A 202 -20.24 1.22 -14.72
C GLY A 202 -21.73 0.95 -14.86
N PHE A 203 -22.35 0.47 -13.78
CA PHE A 203 -23.78 0.21 -13.71
C PHE A 203 -24.62 1.48 -13.88
N SER A 204 -24.33 2.55 -13.12
CA SER A 204 -25.06 3.82 -13.23
C SER A 204 -24.86 4.51 -14.58
N ARG A 205 -23.66 4.42 -15.17
CA ARG A 205 -23.40 4.93 -16.53
C ARG A 205 -24.24 4.21 -17.59
N THR A 206 -24.33 2.88 -17.51
CA THR A 206 -25.15 2.08 -18.43
C THR A 206 -26.61 2.48 -18.31
N ASN A 207 -27.12 2.62 -17.09
CA ASN A 207 -28.47 3.10 -16.81
C ASN A 207 -28.73 4.50 -17.38
N ARG A 208 -27.80 5.44 -17.19
CA ARG A 208 -27.91 6.80 -17.74
C ARG A 208 -27.91 6.79 -19.27
N LEU A 209 -27.10 5.95 -19.90
CA LEU A 209 -27.10 5.80 -21.35
C LEU A 209 -28.45 5.29 -21.87
N LEU A 210 -29.06 4.32 -21.18
CA LEU A 210 -30.40 3.82 -21.52
C LEU A 210 -31.46 4.94 -21.41
N LEU A 211 -31.45 5.70 -20.31
CA LEU A 211 -32.38 6.84 -20.14
C LEU A 211 -32.22 7.88 -21.25
N LEU A 212 -30.98 8.26 -21.60
CA LEU A 212 -30.70 9.19 -22.68
C LEU A 212 -31.13 8.63 -24.05
N SER A 213 -30.93 7.33 -24.26
CA SER A 213 -31.37 6.66 -25.50
C SER A 213 -32.90 6.67 -25.62
N MET A 214 -33.63 6.34 -24.55
CA MET A 214 -35.09 6.42 -24.54
C MET A 214 -35.58 7.85 -24.79
N ALA A 215 -34.86 8.83 -24.23
CA ALA A 215 -35.20 10.23 -24.39
C ALA A 215 -35.06 10.72 -25.84
N GLN A 216 -33.92 10.42 -26.47
CA GLN A 216 -33.63 10.84 -27.85
C GLN A 216 -34.46 10.07 -28.88
N ASN A 217 -34.88 8.84 -28.57
CA ASN A 217 -35.78 8.07 -29.41
C ASN A 217 -37.26 8.44 -29.23
N LEU A 218 -37.58 9.43 -28.38
CA LEU A 218 -38.92 9.96 -28.17
C LEU A 218 -39.94 8.84 -27.86
N ILE A 219 -39.61 7.93 -26.95
CA ILE A 219 -40.54 6.87 -26.54
C ILE A 219 -41.76 7.49 -25.88
N PHE A 220 -42.95 6.95 -26.17
CA PHE A 220 -44.22 7.42 -25.59
C PHE A 220 -44.13 7.50 -24.06
N SER A 221 -44.40 8.69 -23.51
CA SER A 221 -44.27 8.91 -22.07
C SER A 221 -45.47 8.38 -21.31
N SER A 222 -45.24 7.88 -20.08
CA SER A 222 -46.32 7.50 -19.16
C SER A 222 -47.20 8.67 -18.75
N LEU A 223 -46.65 9.90 -18.74
CA LEU A 223 -47.43 11.11 -18.52
C LEU A 223 -48.28 11.52 -19.73
N ARG A 224 -48.00 11.01 -20.94
CA ARG A 224 -48.68 11.43 -22.19
C ARG A 224 -48.47 12.92 -22.51
N THR A 225 -47.31 13.50 -22.17
CA THR A 225 -46.97 14.91 -22.45
C THR A 225 -46.01 15.09 -23.61
N ASN A 226 -45.45 14.03 -24.17
CA ASN A 226 -44.61 14.13 -25.37
C ASN A 226 -45.43 14.03 -26.68
N PHE A 227 -46.40 13.12 -26.74
CA PHE A 227 -47.27 12.92 -27.90
C PHE A 227 -48.74 12.84 -27.53
N TYR A 228 -49.58 13.12 -28.52
CA TYR A 228 -50.99 12.84 -28.47
C TYR A 228 -51.55 12.31 -29.78
N VAL A 229 -52.70 11.66 -29.66
CA VAL A 229 -53.46 11.15 -30.80
C VAL A 229 -54.39 12.24 -31.29
N LYS A 230 -54.17 12.72 -32.51
CA LYS A 230 -55.04 13.68 -33.20
C LYS A 230 -55.89 12.96 -34.24
N ASN A 231 -57.19 13.26 -34.22
CA ASN A 231 -58.13 12.79 -35.24
C ASN A 231 -58.56 13.99 -36.10
N ILE A 232 -58.15 14.03 -37.36
CA ILE A 232 -58.67 15.01 -38.34
C ILE A 232 -59.87 14.39 -39.07
N PRO A 233 -61.05 15.07 -39.08
CA PRO A 233 -62.16 14.68 -39.94
C PRO A 233 -61.79 14.89 -41.42
N GLY A 234 -61.99 13.86 -42.25
CA GLY A 234 -61.83 13.92 -43.71
C GLY A 234 -63.07 13.38 -44.44
N ALA A 235 -63.10 13.53 -45.76
CA ALA A 235 -64.26 13.18 -46.59
C ALA A 235 -64.71 11.70 -46.50
N ASN A 236 -63.84 10.79 -46.06
CA ASN A 236 -64.09 9.35 -45.94
C ASN A 236 -63.94 8.80 -44.50
N GLY A 237 -63.99 9.65 -43.47
CA GLY A 237 -63.82 9.25 -42.06
C GLY A 237 -62.73 10.06 -41.32
N PHE A 238 -62.25 9.55 -40.19
CA PHE A 238 -61.18 10.21 -39.42
C PHE A 238 -59.79 9.71 -39.86
N SER A 239 -58.85 10.63 -40.07
CA SER A 239 -57.43 10.32 -40.17
C SER A 239 -56.77 10.51 -38.81
N THR A 240 -56.23 9.43 -38.25
CA THR A 240 -55.56 9.43 -36.95
C THR A 240 -54.06 9.55 -37.15
N TYR A 241 -53.42 10.52 -36.46
CA TYR A 241 -51.97 10.67 -36.46
C TYR A 241 -51.45 11.11 -35.10
N LEU A 242 -50.16 10.90 -34.90
CA LEU A 242 -49.45 11.32 -33.70
C LEU A 242 -48.92 12.74 -33.89
N ALA A 243 -49.27 13.63 -32.97
CA ALA A 243 -48.78 15.00 -32.93
C ALA A 243 -48.09 15.27 -31.58
N THR A 244 -47.13 16.20 -31.55
CA THR A 244 -46.43 16.57 -30.31
C THR A 244 -47.30 17.49 -29.46
N TYR A 245 -47.16 17.41 -28.14
CA TYR A 245 -47.92 18.29 -27.25
C TYR A 245 -47.67 19.78 -27.51
N ALA A 246 -46.45 20.17 -27.89
CA ALA A 246 -46.15 21.54 -28.31
C ALA A 246 -47.03 22.03 -29.47
N ASN A 247 -47.32 21.16 -30.45
CA ASN A 247 -48.24 21.49 -31.55
C ASN A 247 -49.67 21.66 -31.07
N TYR A 248 -50.10 20.93 -30.04
CA TYR A 248 -51.42 21.08 -29.44
C TYR A 248 -51.60 22.47 -28.81
N VAL A 249 -50.65 22.92 -27.98
CA VAL A 249 -50.69 24.24 -27.33
C VAL A 249 -50.79 25.37 -28.37
N ASN A 250 -49.98 25.27 -29.42
CA ASN A 250 -49.95 26.25 -30.51
C ASN A 250 -51.24 26.23 -31.35
N GLU A 251 -51.76 25.06 -31.70
CA GLU A 251 -52.95 24.92 -32.55
C GLU A 251 -54.21 25.47 -31.89
N TYR A 252 -54.36 25.25 -30.59
CA TYR A 252 -55.56 25.63 -29.86
C TYR A 252 -55.45 27.00 -29.16
N ASN A 253 -54.38 27.76 -29.40
CA ASN A 253 -54.10 29.07 -28.77
C ASN A 253 -54.35 29.03 -27.24
N ILE A 254 -53.96 27.93 -26.60
CA ILE A 254 -54.12 27.78 -25.17
C ILE A 254 -53.10 28.74 -24.57
N SER A 255 -53.60 29.82 -23.94
CA SER A 255 -52.76 30.66 -23.10
C SER A 255 -52.13 29.73 -22.08
N SER A 256 -50.82 29.49 -22.22
CA SER A 256 -50.02 28.85 -21.18
C SER A 256 -50.54 29.36 -19.83
N PRO A 257 -50.88 28.49 -18.86
CA PRO A 257 -51.46 28.95 -17.60
C PRO A 257 -50.54 30.01 -16.96
N PRO A 258 -50.99 30.77 -15.96
CA PRO A 258 -50.08 31.62 -15.18
C PRO A 258 -49.08 30.70 -14.46
N ILE A 259 -48.03 30.34 -15.18
CA ILE A 259 -46.96 29.44 -14.82
C ILE A 259 -46.03 30.28 -13.98
N ASN A 260 -46.02 30.03 -12.67
CA ASN A 260 -44.82 30.33 -11.91
C ASN A 260 -43.69 29.55 -12.59
N SER A 261 -42.67 30.29 -13.00
CA SER A 261 -41.78 30.03 -14.14
C SER A 261 -40.78 28.85 -13.99
N ASN A 262 -41.21 27.66 -13.57
CA ASN A 262 -40.39 26.44 -13.51
C ASN A 262 -41.16 25.10 -13.74
N ASP A 263 -42.50 25.09 -13.84
CA ASP A 263 -43.31 23.86 -13.74
C ASP A 263 -43.93 23.32 -15.05
N THR A 264 -43.57 23.84 -16.23
CA THR A 264 -44.00 23.24 -17.51
C THR A 264 -43.13 22.05 -17.88
N CYS A 265 -43.25 20.96 -17.14
CA CYS A 265 -42.48 19.77 -17.45
C CYS A 265 -43.16 18.95 -18.56
N THR A 266 -42.60 19.02 -19.76
CA THR A 266 -43.01 18.21 -20.92
C THR A 266 -41.99 17.11 -21.18
N CYS A 267 -42.48 15.89 -21.37
CA CYS A 267 -41.65 14.73 -21.73
C CYS A 267 -41.07 14.81 -23.15
N LEU A 268 -41.37 15.88 -23.88
CA LEU A 268 -40.73 16.20 -25.16
C LEU A 268 -39.32 16.78 -24.96
N ASP A 269 -39.14 17.63 -23.95
CA ASP A 269 -37.91 18.40 -23.75
C ASP A 269 -37.01 17.78 -22.65
N THR A 270 -37.63 17.12 -21.66
CA THR A 270 -36.90 16.45 -20.56
C THR A 270 -37.66 15.24 -20.04
N PHE A 271 -36.93 14.19 -19.65
CA PHE A 271 -37.51 13.01 -18.99
C PHE A 271 -37.46 13.09 -17.46
N ASP A 272 -36.95 14.19 -16.92
CA ASP A 272 -36.79 14.41 -15.47
C ASP A 272 -38.09 14.90 -14.81
N CYS A 273 -39.20 14.93 -15.56
CA CYS A 273 -40.51 15.28 -15.00
C CYS A 273 -40.93 14.29 -13.94
N LYS A 274 -41.22 14.83 -12.76
CA LYS A 274 -41.65 14.06 -11.58
C LYS A 274 -42.78 14.78 -10.87
N PHE A 275 -43.80 14.01 -10.53
CA PHE A 275 -44.99 14.48 -9.83
C PHE A 275 -45.40 13.43 -8.79
N PRO A 276 -45.92 13.82 -7.62
CA PRO A 276 -46.41 12.85 -6.64
C PRO A 276 -47.49 11.95 -7.26
N SER A 277 -47.35 10.64 -7.08
CA SER A 277 -48.33 9.66 -7.54
C SER A 277 -49.36 9.36 -6.46
N GLY A 278 -50.60 9.14 -6.86
CA GLY A 278 -51.72 8.92 -5.94
C GLY A 278 -52.87 8.18 -6.59
N PHE A 279 -53.95 7.97 -5.86
CA PHE A 279 -55.19 7.44 -6.40
C PHE A 279 -56.14 8.58 -6.72
N PHE A 280 -56.73 8.59 -7.91
CA PHE A 280 -57.64 9.64 -8.35
C PHE A 280 -59.03 9.05 -8.65
N ASN A 281 -60.07 9.79 -8.30
CA ASN A 281 -61.44 9.45 -8.66
C ASN A 281 -61.77 10.02 -10.06
N TRP A 282 -61.09 9.48 -11.09
CA TRP A 282 -61.23 9.90 -12.47
C TRP A 282 -61.30 8.69 -13.40
N SER A 283 -62.44 8.53 -14.08
CA SER A 283 -62.64 7.57 -15.17
C SER A 283 -63.29 8.31 -16.33
N ARG A 284 -62.54 8.68 -17.36
CA ARG A 284 -63.12 9.19 -18.61
C ARG A 284 -62.59 8.41 -19.81
N ALA A 285 -63.45 7.55 -20.33
CA ALA A 285 -63.40 6.93 -21.67
C ALA A 285 -63.62 7.95 -22.82
N GLY A 286 -63.23 9.22 -22.65
CA GLY A 286 -63.49 10.29 -23.61
C GLY A 286 -62.36 11.30 -23.62
N SER A 287 -61.54 11.24 -24.69
CA SER A 287 -60.52 12.20 -25.13
C SER A 287 -59.95 13.08 -24.02
N MET A 288 -58.95 12.56 -23.28
CA MET A 288 -58.01 13.43 -22.58
C MET A 288 -57.45 14.43 -23.60
N VAL A 289 -57.66 15.70 -23.33
CA VAL A 289 -56.99 16.74 -24.06
C VAL A 289 -55.50 16.67 -23.69
N PRO A 290 -54.59 16.57 -24.68
CA PRO A 290 -53.16 16.57 -24.43
C PRO A 290 -52.79 17.79 -23.60
N GLY A 291 -52.05 17.63 -22.49
CA GLY A 291 -51.62 18.76 -21.67
C GLY A 291 -52.47 19.16 -20.48
N GLU A 292 -53.68 18.60 -20.34
CA GLU A 292 -54.53 18.81 -19.16
C GLU A 292 -54.00 18.14 -17.88
N ILE A 293 -52.72 17.79 -17.82
CA ILE A 293 -52.11 17.31 -16.56
C ILE A 293 -52.09 18.44 -15.52
N LEU A 294 -52.15 19.71 -15.96
CA LEU A 294 -51.85 20.84 -15.10
C LEU A 294 -53.07 21.66 -14.65
N TRP A 295 -54.28 21.47 -15.19
CA TRP A 295 -55.45 22.21 -14.68
C TRP A 295 -56.85 21.77 -15.18
N PRO A 296 -57.86 21.75 -14.29
CA PRO A 296 -57.75 21.57 -12.85
C PRO A 296 -57.46 20.10 -12.54
N TYR A 297 -56.41 19.84 -11.75
CA TYR A 297 -56.11 18.50 -11.25
C TYR A 297 -57.36 17.92 -10.58
N PRO A 298 -57.84 16.71 -10.94
CA PRO A 298 -58.79 16.03 -10.08
C PRO A 298 -58.16 15.88 -8.70
N PRO A 299 -58.85 16.23 -7.60
CA PRO A 299 -58.28 16.07 -6.27
C PRO A 299 -57.94 14.60 -6.04
N PRO A 300 -56.73 14.27 -5.55
CA PRO A 300 -56.37 12.90 -5.23
C PRO A 300 -57.22 12.41 -4.06
N LEU A 301 -57.61 11.14 -4.10
CA LEU A 301 -58.16 10.44 -2.94
C LEU A 301 -57.10 10.37 -1.83
N PHE A 302 -55.88 10.01 -2.21
CA PHE A 302 -54.67 10.10 -1.39
C PHE A 302 -53.43 9.97 -2.27
N PHE A 303 -52.29 10.47 -1.80
CA PHE A 303 -50.98 10.21 -2.41
C PHE A 303 -50.35 8.96 -1.82
N VAL A 304 -49.65 8.20 -2.64
CA VAL A 304 -48.85 7.06 -2.19
C VAL A 304 -47.51 7.60 -1.72
N SER A 305 -47.29 7.65 -0.40
CA SER A 305 -46.07 8.23 0.19
C SER A 305 -44.81 7.70 -0.48
N GLY A 306 -43.95 8.61 -0.93
CA GLY A 306 -42.69 8.28 -1.58
C GLY A 306 -42.77 8.03 -3.09
N MET A 307 -43.93 7.69 -3.65
CA MET A 307 -44.05 7.31 -5.06
C MET A 307 -44.24 8.52 -5.97
N GLN A 308 -43.48 8.55 -7.05
CA GLN A 308 -43.53 9.58 -8.08
C GLN A 308 -44.04 9.00 -9.41
N ALA A 309 -44.81 9.77 -10.15
CA ALA A 309 -45.14 9.59 -11.55
C ALA A 309 -44.21 10.46 -12.41
N GLY A 310 -43.83 10.00 -13.59
CA GLY A 310 -42.93 10.74 -14.47
C GLY A 310 -42.95 10.24 -15.89
N CYS A 311 -42.09 10.80 -16.74
CA CYS A 311 -42.10 10.55 -18.18
C CYS A 311 -41.90 9.09 -18.55
N ILE A 312 -41.06 8.39 -17.80
CA ILE A 312 -40.80 6.96 -17.94
C ILE A 312 -40.80 6.30 -16.57
N PRO A 313 -41.23 5.03 -16.47
CA PRO A 313 -41.28 4.29 -15.20
C PRO A 313 -39.94 4.28 -14.46
N GLN A 314 -38.84 4.12 -15.21
CA GLN A 314 -37.49 4.06 -14.65
C GLN A 314 -37.05 5.35 -13.96
N ALA A 315 -37.20 6.51 -14.62
CA ALA A 315 -36.78 7.80 -14.06
C ALA A 315 -37.64 8.21 -12.86
N SER A 316 -38.95 7.96 -12.95
CA SER A 316 -39.89 8.22 -11.85
C SER A 316 -39.66 7.31 -10.65
N LEU A 317 -39.35 6.02 -10.89
CA LEU A 317 -38.96 5.10 -9.84
C LEU A 317 -37.68 5.56 -9.12
N LEU A 318 -36.62 5.92 -9.86
CA LEU A 318 -35.37 6.40 -9.26
C LEU A 318 -35.58 7.67 -8.39
N SER A 319 -36.57 8.49 -8.74
CA SER A 319 -36.96 9.67 -7.95
C SER A 319 -37.93 9.36 -6.81
N SER A 320 -38.37 8.10 -6.67
CA SER A 320 -39.29 7.64 -5.64
C SER A 320 -38.54 7.11 -4.42
N THR A 321 -39.25 6.95 -3.31
CA THR A 321 -38.82 6.21 -2.11
C THR A 321 -39.76 5.03 -1.88
N LEU A 322 -39.39 4.13 -0.97
CA LEU A 322 -40.23 2.97 -0.61
C LEU A 322 -41.06 3.20 0.66
N GLU A 323 -41.24 4.44 1.10
CA GLU A 323 -41.86 4.81 2.39
C GLU A 323 -43.20 4.10 2.63
N CYS A 324 -44.10 4.11 1.65
CA CYS A 324 -45.39 3.43 1.75
C CYS A 324 -45.26 1.92 2.01
N PHE A 325 -44.22 1.28 1.47
CA PHE A 325 -44.00 -0.17 1.55
C PHE A 325 -43.37 -0.61 2.86
N PHE A 326 -42.85 0.33 3.66
CA PHE A 326 -42.50 0.11 5.07
C PHE A 326 -43.69 0.38 6.02
N ASN A 327 -44.74 1.05 5.55
CA ASN A 327 -45.86 1.50 6.36
C ASN A 327 -47.11 0.64 6.14
N GLN A 328 -47.49 -0.17 7.14
CA GLN A 328 -48.66 -1.05 7.06
C GLN A 328 -49.95 -0.30 6.69
N THR A 329 -50.17 0.89 7.23
CA THR A 329 -51.38 1.69 6.96
C THR A 329 -51.42 2.13 5.50
N CYS A 330 -50.31 2.65 4.97
CA CYS A 330 -50.21 3.07 3.58
C CYS A 330 -50.39 1.88 2.62
N LEU A 331 -49.70 0.76 2.90
CA LEU A 331 -49.83 -0.46 2.10
C LEU A 331 -51.27 -1.00 2.09
N THR A 332 -51.96 -0.96 3.23
CA THR A 332 -53.37 -1.38 3.32
C THR A 332 -54.28 -0.48 2.49
N LEU A 333 -54.04 0.84 2.47
CA LEU A 333 -54.79 1.78 1.63
C LEU A 333 -54.58 1.49 0.14
N VAL A 334 -53.34 1.23 -0.29
CA VAL A 334 -53.02 0.84 -1.66
C VAL A 334 -53.77 -0.44 -2.05
N LEU A 335 -53.63 -1.51 -1.28
CA LEU A 335 -54.28 -2.81 -1.56
C LEU A 335 -55.80 -2.69 -1.66
N SER A 336 -56.43 -1.99 -0.71
CA SER A 336 -57.88 -1.77 -0.69
C SER A 336 -58.38 -1.01 -1.93
N SER A 337 -57.58 -0.09 -2.46
CA SER A 337 -57.91 0.74 -3.63
C SER A 337 -57.71 0.01 -4.96
N MET A 338 -56.98 -1.10 -4.95
CA MET A 338 -56.72 -1.94 -6.12
C MET A 338 -57.71 -3.11 -6.24
N GLY A 339 -58.41 -3.45 -5.14
CA GLY A 339 -59.41 -4.53 -5.13
C GLY A 339 -58.80 -5.94 -5.14
N ASP A 340 -57.49 -6.06 -4.94
CA ASP A 340 -56.75 -7.32 -4.97
C ASP A 340 -56.63 -7.98 -3.60
N LEU A 341 -56.67 -9.32 -3.59
CA LEU A 341 -56.56 -10.17 -2.39
C LEU A 341 -55.13 -10.68 -2.16
N ILE A 342 -54.10 -9.93 -2.58
CA ILE A 342 -52.72 -10.37 -2.37
C ILE A 342 -52.28 -10.07 -0.94
N SER A 343 -51.77 -11.12 -0.28
CA SER A 343 -51.09 -10.99 1.00
C SER A 343 -49.63 -10.59 0.77
N VAL A 344 -49.31 -9.35 1.11
CA VAL A 344 -47.95 -8.80 1.19
C VAL A 344 -47.68 -8.27 2.60
N THR A 345 -46.46 -8.47 3.08
CA THR A 345 -45.98 -7.92 4.34
C THR A 345 -45.16 -6.66 4.07
N PRO A 346 -45.28 -5.60 4.89
CA PRO A 346 -44.41 -4.44 4.79
C PRO A 346 -42.94 -4.82 4.95
N LEU A 347 -42.07 -4.01 4.35
CA LEU A 347 -40.64 -4.05 4.59
C LEU A 347 -40.35 -3.67 6.05
N ASN A 348 -39.26 -4.20 6.61
CA ASN A 348 -38.89 -4.00 8.00
C ASN A 348 -37.98 -2.77 8.14
N ALA A 349 -38.52 -1.69 8.72
CA ALA A 349 -37.79 -0.45 8.99
C ALA A 349 -36.85 -0.52 10.21
N THR A 350 -36.96 -1.59 11.01
CA THR A 350 -36.20 -1.80 12.26
C THR A 350 -35.16 -2.91 12.17
N ALA A 351 -34.86 -3.39 10.96
CA ALA A 351 -33.71 -4.27 10.76
C ALA A 351 -32.45 -3.44 11.08
N GLY A 352 -31.86 -3.64 12.27
CA GLY A 352 -30.81 -2.80 12.86
C GLY A 352 -29.45 -2.77 12.14
N PHE A 353 -29.43 -3.08 10.84
CA PHE A 353 -28.25 -3.19 9.99
C PHE A 353 -28.41 -2.50 8.62
N SER A 354 -29.52 -1.77 8.38
CA SER A 354 -29.69 -1.06 7.10
C SER A 354 -29.10 0.35 7.17
N ASP A 355 -28.27 0.68 6.17
CA ASP A 355 -27.78 2.05 5.93
C ASP A 355 -28.87 2.95 5.32
N TYR A 356 -30.04 2.39 4.99
CA TYR A 356 -31.13 3.08 4.33
C TYR A 356 -32.34 3.24 5.23
N ASN A 357 -32.91 4.45 5.20
CA ASN A 357 -34.17 4.75 5.85
C ASN A 357 -35.32 4.53 4.86
N PRO A 358 -36.58 4.38 5.32
CA PRO A 358 -37.74 4.27 4.43
C PRO A 358 -37.88 5.42 3.41
N ASN A 359 -37.31 6.58 3.73
CA ASN A 359 -37.35 7.78 2.89
C ASN A 359 -36.12 7.93 1.98
N THR A 360 -35.22 6.95 1.96
CA THR A 360 -34.08 6.93 1.03
C THR A 360 -34.60 6.84 -0.41
N LEU A 361 -34.01 7.62 -1.32
CA LEU A 361 -34.35 7.56 -2.74
C LEU A 361 -33.90 6.23 -3.33
N ILE A 362 -34.72 5.68 -4.21
CA ILE A 362 -34.36 4.46 -4.95
C ILE A 362 -33.12 4.72 -5.82
N SER A 363 -32.87 5.96 -6.26
CA SER A 363 -31.59 6.32 -6.92
C SER A 363 -30.38 6.05 -6.04
N ASP A 364 -30.44 6.34 -4.74
CA ASP A 364 -29.31 6.18 -3.83
C ASP A 364 -29.04 4.70 -3.55
N ILE A 365 -30.11 3.89 -3.46
CA ILE A 365 -30.04 2.44 -3.35
C ILE A 365 -29.49 1.84 -4.65
N PHE A 366 -29.95 2.35 -5.81
CA PHE A 366 -29.56 1.90 -7.14
C PHE A 366 -28.08 2.19 -7.44
N ASP A 367 -27.60 3.40 -7.12
CA ASP A 367 -26.20 3.79 -7.33
C ASP A 367 -25.24 2.94 -6.48
N LYS A 368 -25.75 2.36 -5.38
CA LYS A 368 -25.05 1.37 -4.56
C LYS A 368 -25.38 -0.08 -4.95
N LEU A 369 -25.77 -0.33 -6.20
CA LEU A 369 -26.04 -1.67 -6.75
C LEU A 369 -27.13 -2.45 -5.99
N MET A 370 -28.08 -1.75 -5.37
CA MET A 370 -29.09 -2.35 -4.51
C MET A 370 -28.50 -3.13 -3.31
N ILE A 371 -27.27 -2.83 -2.89
CA ILE A 371 -26.57 -3.52 -1.79
C ILE A 371 -26.80 -2.77 -0.48
N GLU A 372 -27.13 -3.50 0.58
CA GLU A 372 -27.17 -3.02 1.97
C GLU A 372 -25.79 -3.07 2.59
N SER A 373 -25.16 -4.24 2.53
CA SER A 373 -23.86 -4.49 3.12
C SER A 373 -22.99 -5.28 2.14
N PHE A 374 -21.74 -4.85 2.01
CA PHE A 374 -20.77 -5.53 1.16
C PHE A 374 -19.69 -6.15 2.03
N HIS A 375 -19.90 -7.41 2.43
CA HIS A 375 -18.95 -8.12 3.27
C HIS A 375 -17.88 -8.82 2.43
N ASN A 376 -16.63 -8.70 2.87
CA ASN A 376 -15.51 -9.46 2.33
C ASN A 376 -14.72 -10.10 3.48
N LYS A 377 -14.27 -11.33 3.25
CA LYS A 377 -13.41 -12.07 4.18
C LYS A 377 -12.04 -12.21 3.56
N THR A 378 -11.02 -11.74 4.26
CA THR A 378 -9.61 -11.89 3.90
C THR A 378 -8.97 -13.03 4.67
N ASP A 379 -8.08 -13.78 4.01
CA ASP A 379 -7.33 -14.87 4.59
C ASP A 379 -5.83 -14.71 4.30
N PHE A 380 -5.14 -14.02 5.20
CA PHE A 380 -3.69 -13.83 5.08
C PHE A 380 -2.92 -15.16 5.14
N GLN A 381 -3.44 -16.17 5.85
CA GLN A 381 -2.77 -17.47 5.92
C GLN A 381 -2.86 -18.17 4.55
N GLY A 382 -4.05 -18.20 3.95
CA GLY A 382 -4.23 -18.70 2.58
C GLY A 382 -3.32 -17.98 1.57
N TYR A 383 -3.16 -16.66 1.71
CA TYR A 383 -2.20 -15.89 0.92
C TYR A 383 -0.75 -16.31 1.16
N PHE A 384 -0.31 -16.41 2.41
CA PHE A 384 1.06 -16.78 2.77
C PHE A 384 1.41 -18.18 2.27
N GLU A 385 0.50 -19.14 2.43
CA GLU A 385 0.64 -20.50 1.93
C GLU A 385 0.70 -20.54 0.40
N ALA A 386 -0.06 -19.69 -0.30
CA ALA A 386 0.00 -19.58 -1.75
C ALA A 386 1.31 -18.93 -2.24
N CYS A 387 1.81 -17.90 -1.56
CA CYS A 387 3.12 -17.28 -1.85
C CYS A 387 4.28 -18.26 -1.62
N ALA A 388 4.17 -19.11 -0.59
CA ALA A 388 5.11 -20.18 -0.27
C ALA A 388 6.59 -19.72 -0.26
N PRO A 389 6.99 -18.80 0.64
CA PRO A 389 8.37 -18.33 0.68
C PRO A 389 9.34 -19.46 1.03
N LYS A 390 10.36 -19.66 0.20
CA LYS A 390 11.36 -20.73 0.43
C LYS A 390 12.46 -20.32 1.40
N VAL A 391 12.83 -19.04 1.41
CA VAL A 391 13.89 -18.49 2.27
C VAL A 391 13.50 -17.06 2.66
N CYS A 392 13.70 -16.71 3.92
CA CYS A 392 13.68 -15.32 4.40
C CYS A 392 15.07 -14.90 4.85
N SER A 393 15.45 -13.64 4.57
CA SER A 393 16.74 -13.06 4.93
C SER A 393 16.61 -11.57 5.27
N SER A 394 17.41 -11.06 6.22
CA SER A 394 17.52 -9.63 6.52
C SER A 394 18.98 -9.21 6.74
N PRO A 395 19.46 -8.13 6.10
CA PRO A 395 20.78 -7.55 6.34
C PRO A 395 20.72 -6.45 7.41
N LEU A 396 20.88 -6.79 8.69
CA LEU A 396 21.13 -5.77 9.72
C LEU A 396 22.44 -6.02 10.48
N SER A 397 23.12 -4.91 10.81
CA SER A 397 24.29 -4.90 11.70
C SER A 397 23.92 -5.55 13.04
N THR A 398 24.61 -6.63 13.39
CA THR A 398 24.37 -7.36 14.65
C THR A 398 24.44 -6.44 15.88
N LYS A 399 25.32 -5.44 15.86
CA LYS A 399 25.44 -4.43 16.92
C LYS A 399 24.24 -3.48 16.95
N GLY A 400 23.78 -3.01 15.79
CA GLY A 400 22.60 -2.16 15.67
C GLY A 400 21.33 -2.86 16.15
N VAL A 401 21.12 -4.12 15.76
CA VAL A 401 19.97 -4.94 16.19
C VAL A 401 20.00 -5.18 17.70
N GLN A 402 21.15 -5.56 18.25
CA GLN A 402 21.31 -5.77 19.69
C GLN A 402 21.00 -4.49 20.49
N LEU A 403 21.47 -3.34 20.01
CA LEU A 403 21.14 -2.05 20.62
C LEU A 403 19.64 -1.78 20.51
N ARG A 404 19.02 -1.92 19.33
CA ARG A 404 17.57 -1.67 19.17
C ARG A 404 16.72 -2.54 20.10
N GLN A 405 17.00 -3.84 20.16
CA GLN A 405 16.29 -4.77 21.07
C GLN A 405 16.43 -4.33 22.52
N TRP A 406 17.62 -3.91 22.92
CA TRP A 406 17.86 -3.42 24.27
C TRP A 406 17.12 -2.11 24.58
N PHE A 407 17.19 -1.11 23.70
CA PHE A 407 16.47 0.18 23.83
C PHE A 407 14.97 -0.03 23.98
N GLN A 408 14.39 -0.92 23.16
CA GLN A 408 12.97 -1.22 23.22
C GLN A 408 12.59 -1.90 24.54
N ASN A 409 13.34 -2.92 24.96
CA ASN A 409 12.98 -3.73 26.11
C ASN A 409 13.21 -3.02 27.46
N GLU A 410 14.22 -2.16 27.54
CA GLU A 410 14.69 -1.66 28.84
C GLU A 410 14.52 -0.16 29.02
N LEU A 411 14.38 0.59 27.93
CA LEU A 411 14.13 2.03 27.96
C LEU A 411 12.79 2.43 27.35
N ASN A 412 12.11 1.52 26.66
CA ASN A 412 10.92 1.82 25.85
C ASN A 412 11.14 2.98 24.88
N VAL A 413 12.35 3.07 24.32
CA VAL A 413 12.77 4.08 23.34
C VAL A 413 12.95 3.40 21.99
N SER A 414 12.40 4.00 20.93
CA SER A 414 12.62 3.51 19.56
C SER A 414 14.01 3.92 19.07
N LEU A 415 14.81 2.95 18.61
CA LEU A 415 16.11 3.20 17.98
C LEU A 415 16.00 3.06 16.46
N ASP A 416 16.17 4.18 15.77
CA ASP A 416 16.26 4.20 14.31
C ASP A 416 17.61 3.64 13.82
N LEU A 417 17.59 2.80 12.79
CA LEU A 417 18.81 2.26 12.15
C LEU A 417 18.67 2.48 10.64
N PRO A 418 19.08 3.64 10.12
CA PRO A 418 19.07 3.90 8.68
C PRO A 418 20.10 3.03 7.96
N ASP A 419 19.72 2.49 6.80
CA ASP A 419 20.67 1.84 5.89
C ASP A 419 21.50 2.90 5.16
N LEU A 420 22.82 2.81 5.24
CA LEU A 420 23.73 3.74 4.60
C LEU A 420 24.19 3.28 3.21
N ASN A 421 23.74 2.13 2.71
CA ASN A 421 24.07 1.64 1.37
C ASN A 421 23.27 2.35 0.25
N ILE A 422 23.33 3.67 0.18
CA ILE A 422 22.49 4.49 -0.71
C ILE A 422 23.34 5.12 -1.83
N PRO A 423 22.92 5.04 -3.12
CA PRO A 423 21.74 4.33 -3.63
C PRO A 423 21.93 2.81 -3.74
N CYS A 424 23.19 2.35 -3.82
CA CYS A 424 23.59 0.95 -3.69
C CYS A 424 25.10 0.90 -3.38
N PHE A 425 25.64 -0.26 -2.99
CA PHE A 425 27.06 -0.42 -2.60
C PHE A 425 28.05 0.11 -3.64
N ARG A 426 27.74 -0.08 -4.94
CA ARG A 426 28.61 0.32 -6.05
C ARG A 426 28.76 1.83 -6.22
N GLU A 427 27.67 2.56 -5.99
CA GLU A 427 27.55 4.00 -6.21
C GLU A 427 27.63 4.78 -4.89
N GLN A 428 28.20 4.18 -3.84
CA GLN A 428 28.33 4.83 -2.55
C GLN A 428 29.12 6.14 -2.65
N CYS A 429 28.60 7.17 -1.98
CA CYS A 429 29.25 8.45 -1.74
C CYS A 429 29.06 8.81 -0.26
N LEU A 430 30.11 9.29 0.39
CA LEU A 430 30.01 9.81 1.76
C LEU A 430 28.97 10.94 1.83
N SER A 431 28.95 11.82 0.82
CA SER A 431 27.95 12.89 0.70
C SER A 431 26.52 12.35 0.72
N LYS A 432 26.24 11.25 0.00
CA LYS A 432 24.89 10.65 -0.02
C LYS A 432 24.50 10.05 1.32
N MET A 433 25.45 9.44 2.04
CA MET A 433 25.20 8.93 3.39
C MET A 433 24.92 10.06 4.37
N VAL A 434 25.70 11.14 4.32
CA VAL A 434 25.52 12.34 5.17
C VAL A 434 24.18 13.00 4.85
N ASP A 435 23.88 13.26 3.58
CA ASP A 435 22.62 13.89 3.13
C ASP A 435 21.40 13.05 3.53
N HIS A 436 21.49 11.71 3.45
CA HIS A 436 20.40 10.82 3.84
C HIS A 436 20.07 10.93 5.33
N VAL A 437 21.10 10.86 6.20
CA VAL A 437 20.91 10.98 7.65
C VAL A 437 20.49 12.40 8.02
N GLU A 438 21.09 13.42 7.40
CA GLU A 438 20.76 14.83 7.59
C GLU A 438 19.30 15.13 7.26
N LYS A 439 18.82 14.69 6.08
CA LYS A 439 17.43 14.84 5.67
C LYS A 439 16.48 14.26 6.71
N LYS A 440 16.79 13.05 7.18
CA LYS A 440 15.96 12.32 8.14
C LYS A 440 15.86 13.02 9.50
N ILE A 441 16.95 13.58 10.01
CA ILE A 441 16.90 14.33 11.28
C ILE A 441 16.14 15.65 11.13
N ILE A 442 16.28 16.35 10.00
CA ILE A 442 15.58 17.63 9.73
C ILE A 442 14.06 17.41 9.65
N GLU A 443 13.61 16.37 8.94
CA GLU A 443 12.18 16.08 8.73
C GLU A 443 11.42 15.78 10.04
N SER A 444 12.12 15.25 11.05
CA SER A 444 11.52 14.88 12.33
C SER A 444 11.19 16.04 13.27
N ASN A 445 11.74 17.24 12.99
CA ASN A 445 11.66 18.45 13.83
C ASN A 445 11.91 18.19 15.34
N SER A 446 12.81 17.25 15.66
CA SER A 446 13.13 16.79 17.01
C SER A 446 14.66 16.82 17.23
N THR A 447 15.10 16.81 18.49
CA THR A 447 16.51 16.65 18.83
C THR A 447 16.89 15.16 18.91
N TRP A 448 18.09 14.83 18.44
CA TRP A 448 18.56 13.45 18.30
C TRP A 448 19.77 13.14 19.15
N PHE A 449 19.80 11.92 19.67
CA PHE A 449 21.01 11.29 20.17
C PHE A 449 21.59 10.39 19.07
N LEU A 450 22.73 10.79 18.48
CA LEU A 450 23.32 10.03 17.39
C LEU A 450 24.34 9.01 17.92
N ILE A 451 24.22 7.77 17.42
CA ILE A 451 25.15 6.68 17.71
C ILE A 451 25.79 6.24 16.39
N GLY A 452 27.08 6.50 16.23
CA GLY A 452 27.83 6.16 15.01
C GLY A 452 28.89 5.10 15.27
N SER A 453 28.88 3.99 14.52
CA SER A 453 29.93 2.96 14.61
C SER A 453 30.78 2.90 13.35
N SER A 454 32.11 2.78 13.50
CA SER A 454 33.05 2.68 12.38
C SER A 454 32.86 3.82 11.37
N PHE A 455 32.60 3.54 10.10
CA PHE A 455 32.32 4.56 9.08
C PHE A 455 31.07 5.39 9.39
N GLY A 456 30.06 4.78 10.03
CA GLY A 456 28.90 5.52 10.55
C GLY A 456 29.28 6.53 11.65
N GLY A 457 30.41 6.34 12.32
CA GLY A 457 31.01 7.33 13.21
C GLY A 457 31.34 8.62 12.47
N LEU A 458 32.10 8.52 11.37
CA LEU A 458 32.44 9.66 10.53
C LEU A 458 31.19 10.36 9.97
N VAL A 459 30.22 9.60 9.46
CA VAL A 459 28.94 10.13 8.96
C VAL A 459 28.20 10.88 10.06
N SER A 460 28.02 10.27 11.24
CA SER A 460 27.31 10.90 12.37
C SER A 460 27.99 12.18 12.85
N THR A 461 29.33 12.22 12.87
CA THR A 461 30.08 13.43 13.21
C THR A 461 29.88 14.54 12.18
N LEU A 462 29.90 14.20 10.88
CA LEU A 462 29.66 15.17 9.80
C LEU A 462 28.24 15.74 9.83
N VAL A 463 27.24 14.90 10.09
CA VAL A 463 25.85 15.35 10.27
C VAL A 463 25.73 16.25 11.50
N THR A 464 26.35 15.88 12.62
CA THR A 464 26.37 16.69 13.85
C THR A 464 26.99 18.07 13.59
N GLN A 465 28.04 18.12 12.77
CA GLN A 465 28.69 19.37 12.37
C GLN A 465 27.80 20.23 11.46
N ARG A 466 27.03 19.63 10.54
CA ARG A 466 26.09 20.37 9.68
C ARG A 466 24.84 20.84 10.42
N GLN A 467 24.36 20.04 11.37
CA GLN A 467 23.11 20.26 12.11
C GLN A 467 23.33 20.34 13.64
N PRO A 468 24.16 21.29 14.13
CA PRO A 468 24.57 21.35 15.54
C PRO A 468 23.40 21.57 16.52
N GLN A 469 22.29 22.15 16.04
CA GLN A 469 21.09 22.43 16.86
C GLN A 469 20.17 21.22 17.00
N LEU A 470 20.26 20.24 16.09
CA LEU A 470 19.38 19.06 16.06
C LEU A 470 19.99 17.84 16.75
N VAL A 471 21.26 17.90 17.16
CA VAL A 471 21.95 16.79 17.81
C VAL A 471 22.25 17.13 19.26
N HIS A 472 21.55 16.47 20.18
CA HIS A 472 21.71 16.69 21.61
C HIS A 472 22.98 16.05 22.17
N SER A 473 23.41 14.91 21.64
CA SER A 473 24.61 14.19 22.07
C SER A 473 25.10 13.25 20.96
N LEU A 474 26.39 12.89 21.02
CA LEU A 474 27.03 12.02 20.03
C LEU A 474 27.83 10.90 20.73
N LEU A 475 27.47 9.65 20.45
CA LEU A 475 28.21 8.46 20.88
C LEU A 475 28.89 7.80 19.68
N LEU A 476 30.21 7.70 19.73
CA LEU A 476 31.03 7.11 18.67
C LEU A 476 31.63 5.78 19.12
N LEU A 477 31.44 4.75 18.31
CA LEU A 477 31.87 3.38 18.58
C LEU A 477 32.93 2.96 17.54
N ALA A 478 34.20 3.01 17.93
CA ALA A 478 35.35 2.79 17.04
C ALA A 478 35.28 3.61 15.73
N PRO A 479 35.14 4.95 15.79
CA PRO A 479 34.86 5.77 14.60
C PRO A 479 36.03 5.78 13.60
N ALA A 480 35.73 5.59 12.32
CA ALA A 480 36.72 5.52 11.24
C ALA A 480 37.13 6.93 10.75
N PHE A 481 37.78 7.71 11.61
CA PHE A 481 38.33 9.01 11.22
C PHE A 481 39.57 8.90 10.33
N ASN A 482 39.77 9.92 9.49
CA ASN A 482 40.87 10.01 8.54
C ASN A 482 41.11 8.73 7.69
N PRO A 483 40.06 8.15 7.07
CA PRO A 483 40.17 6.87 6.35
C PRO A 483 41.14 6.93 5.16
N ILE A 484 41.28 8.09 4.50
CA ILE A 484 42.13 8.30 3.32
C ILE A 484 43.59 7.95 3.62
N GLN A 485 44.14 8.45 4.74
CA GLN A 485 45.54 8.20 5.09
C GLN A 485 45.84 6.70 5.21
N ARG A 486 44.88 5.92 5.72
CA ARG A 486 44.98 4.46 5.83
C ARG A 486 44.81 3.76 4.49
N TRP A 487 43.92 4.26 3.63
CA TRP A 487 43.64 3.61 2.35
C TRP A 487 44.75 3.83 1.35
N ILE A 488 45.41 5.00 1.35
CA ILE A 488 46.59 5.25 0.51
C ILE A 488 47.72 4.26 0.80
N SER A 489 47.89 3.83 2.05
CA SER A 489 48.94 2.87 2.42
C SER A 489 48.56 1.40 2.20
N LYS A 490 47.27 1.08 2.06
CA LYS A 490 46.77 -0.31 1.96
C LYS A 490 46.20 -0.68 0.59
N LEU A 491 45.80 0.30 -0.23
CA LEU A 491 45.08 0.08 -1.50
C LEU A 491 45.87 0.67 -2.68
N ASN A 492 45.73 0.07 -3.86
CA ASN A 492 46.28 0.61 -5.10
C ASN A 492 45.36 1.70 -5.68
N ILE A 493 45.53 2.93 -5.19
CA ILE A 493 44.69 4.08 -5.57
C ILE A 493 44.83 4.42 -7.07
N GLU A 494 46.02 4.28 -7.66
CA GLU A 494 46.22 4.52 -9.09
C GLU A 494 45.44 3.53 -9.95
N GLN A 495 45.45 2.25 -9.57
CA GLN A 495 44.65 1.23 -10.25
C GLN A 495 43.15 1.48 -10.08
N TRP A 496 42.69 1.87 -8.89
CA TRP A 496 41.29 2.23 -8.64
C TRP A 496 40.86 3.42 -9.52
N ARG A 497 41.71 4.44 -9.62
CA ARG A 497 41.49 5.60 -10.48
C ARG A 497 41.41 5.23 -11.95
N ASN A 498 42.36 4.43 -12.44
CA ASN A 498 42.45 4.06 -13.86
C ASN A 498 41.30 3.15 -14.29
N ASN A 499 40.86 2.23 -13.42
CA ASN A 499 39.77 1.31 -13.71
C ASN A 499 38.38 1.93 -13.50
N GLY A 500 38.29 3.08 -12.82
CA GLY A 500 37.03 3.73 -12.43
C GLY A 500 36.30 3.07 -11.26
N PHE A 501 36.67 1.84 -10.89
CA PHE A 501 36.15 1.11 -9.74
C PHE A 501 37.22 0.16 -9.17
N MET A 502 37.05 -0.24 -7.91
CA MET A 502 37.83 -1.34 -7.32
C MET A 502 36.88 -2.40 -6.81
N ASN A 503 37.23 -3.65 -7.01
CA ASN A 503 36.54 -4.75 -6.37
C ASN A 503 36.95 -4.78 -4.90
N TYR A 504 35.97 -4.55 -4.03
CA TYR A 504 36.10 -4.69 -2.60
C TYR A 504 35.29 -5.89 -2.19
N PHE A 505 35.91 -6.83 -1.48
CA PHE A 505 35.21 -7.98 -0.94
C PHE A 505 34.14 -7.49 0.03
N ASN A 506 32.86 -7.61 -0.34
CA ASN A 506 31.75 -7.27 0.52
C ASN A 506 31.41 -8.49 1.39
N PRO A 507 31.70 -8.46 2.71
CA PRO A 507 31.41 -9.59 3.59
C PRO A 507 29.91 -9.87 3.73
N MET A 508 29.03 -8.94 3.32
CA MET A 508 27.58 -9.08 3.33
C MET A 508 27.05 -9.97 2.20
N THR A 509 27.66 -9.91 1.01
CA THR A 509 27.28 -10.71 -0.16
C THR A 509 28.22 -11.88 -0.42
N GLN A 510 29.34 -11.96 0.32
CA GLN A 510 30.41 -12.94 0.12
C GLN A 510 31.01 -12.91 -1.30
N CYS A 511 30.90 -11.77 -1.97
CA CYS A 511 31.39 -11.55 -3.30
C CYS A 511 32.19 -10.25 -3.35
N ASP A 512 33.11 -10.18 -4.29
CA ASP A 512 33.76 -8.93 -4.66
C ASP A 512 32.76 -8.01 -5.33
N GLU A 513 32.50 -6.85 -4.73
CA GLU A 513 31.62 -5.83 -5.30
C GLU A 513 32.42 -4.61 -5.74
N PRO A 514 32.11 -4.04 -6.91
CA PRO A 514 32.82 -2.87 -7.41
C PRO A 514 32.41 -1.63 -6.61
N ILE A 515 33.36 -0.87 -6.06
CA ILE A 515 33.16 0.48 -5.50
C ILE A 515 33.73 1.49 -6.49
N ASN A 516 32.92 2.45 -6.93
CA ASN A 516 33.37 3.49 -7.87
C ASN A 516 34.44 4.41 -7.25
N TYR A 517 35.43 4.83 -8.05
CA TYR A 517 36.49 5.74 -7.63
C TYR A 517 35.97 7.12 -7.19
N GLU A 518 34.78 7.50 -7.65
CA GLU A 518 34.09 8.71 -7.17
C GLU A 518 33.85 8.70 -5.66
N PHE A 519 33.72 7.53 -5.02
CA PHE A 519 33.66 7.44 -3.55
C PHE A 519 34.93 7.98 -2.89
N PHE A 520 36.11 7.64 -3.42
CA PHE A 520 37.38 8.13 -2.92
C PHE A 520 37.52 9.64 -3.13
N ARG A 521 37.09 10.15 -4.29
CA ARG A 521 37.08 11.60 -4.58
C ARG A 521 36.13 12.37 -3.66
N ASP A 522 34.93 11.85 -3.46
CA ASP A 522 33.92 12.44 -2.59
C ASP A 522 34.42 12.52 -1.15
N LEU A 523 35.04 11.43 -0.65
CA LEU A 523 35.65 11.38 0.67
C LEU A 523 36.75 12.45 0.86
N GLN A 524 37.53 12.77 -0.18
CA GLN A 524 38.57 13.81 -0.14
C GLN A 524 38.01 15.23 0.03
N THR A 525 36.72 15.45 -0.21
CA THR A 525 36.08 16.76 -0.02
C THR A 525 35.78 17.08 1.44
N TYR A 526 35.84 16.09 2.33
CA TYR A 526 35.52 16.23 3.75
C TYR A 526 36.76 16.36 4.63
N PRO A 527 36.67 17.10 5.76
CA PRO A 527 37.77 17.15 6.71
C PRO A 527 38.00 15.77 7.33
N PRO A 528 39.26 15.32 7.48
CA PRO A 528 39.57 14.01 8.07
C PRO A 528 39.13 13.89 9.53
N TYR A 529 38.99 15.03 10.21
CA TYR A 529 38.58 15.16 11.60
C TYR A 529 37.57 16.34 11.71
N PRO A 530 36.25 16.09 11.63
CA PRO A 530 35.24 17.14 11.74
C PRO A 530 35.05 17.59 13.21
N ILE A 531 35.47 18.81 13.53
CA ILE A 531 35.60 19.29 14.92
C ILE A 531 34.60 20.38 15.30
N VAL A 532 33.78 20.87 14.37
CA VAL A 532 32.76 21.87 14.68
C VAL A 532 31.55 21.15 15.28
N ILE A 533 31.64 20.83 16.57
CA ILE A 533 30.64 20.08 17.34
C ILE A 533 30.26 20.88 18.58
N THR A 534 28.96 21.01 18.85
CA THR A 534 28.42 21.82 19.97
C THR A 534 27.55 20.98 20.92
N CYS A 535 27.82 19.68 21.00
CA CYS A 535 27.15 18.76 21.91
C CYS A 535 28.19 17.92 22.68
N PRO A 536 27.79 17.26 23.77
CA PRO A 536 28.62 16.25 24.40
C PRO A 536 29.00 15.13 23.42
N VAL A 537 30.24 14.65 23.51
CA VAL A 537 30.75 13.55 22.69
C VAL A 537 31.38 12.49 23.56
N THR A 538 30.95 11.24 23.41
CA THR A 538 31.64 10.08 24.01
C THR A 538 32.18 9.18 22.91
N ILE A 539 33.44 8.77 23.02
CA ILE A 539 34.04 7.76 22.14
C ILE A 539 34.37 6.52 22.96
N ILE A 540 33.92 5.36 22.48
CA ILE A 540 34.32 4.04 22.98
C ILE A 540 35.14 3.36 21.89
N HIS A 541 36.36 2.95 22.20
CA HIS A 541 37.28 2.35 21.23
C HIS A 541 38.04 1.15 21.82
N GLY A 542 38.20 0.11 21.02
CA GLY A 542 38.90 -1.11 21.40
C GLY A 542 40.42 -0.93 21.41
N LEU A 543 41.10 -1.39 22.45
CA LEU A 543 42.56 -1.42 22.53
C LEU A 543 43.19 -2.36 21.49
N HIS A 544 42.41 -3.30 20.97
CA HIS A 544 42.85 -4.30 19.99
C HIS A 544 42.16 -4.13 18.63
N ASP A 545 41.77 -2.89 18.29
CA ASP A 545 41.19 -2.56 17.00
C ASP A 545 42.27 -2.60 15.88
N ASP A 546 42.22 -3.65 15.07
CA ASP A 546 43.11 -3.87 13.93
C ASP A 546 42.55 -3.30 12.61
N VAL A 547 41.30 -2.85 12.62
CA VAL A 547 40.63 -2.23 11.49
C VAL A 547 40.93 -0.73 11.51
N VAL A 548 40.48 -0.02 12.54
CA VAL A 548 40.66 1.41 12.77
C VAL A 548 41.61 1.61 13.96
N PRO A 549 42.84 2.13 13.75
CA PRO A 549 43.76 2.37 14.86
C PRO A 549 43.17 3.35 15.88
N ILE A 550 43.27 3.01 17.16
CA ILE A 550 42.76 3.83 18.28
C ILE A 550 43.37 5.24 18.31
N GLU A 551 44.58 5.40 17.76
CA GLU A 551 45.28 6.66 17.60
C GLU A 551 44.43 7.70 16.86
N THR A 552 43.62 7.28 15.88
CA THR A 552 42.71 8.18 15.14
C THR A 552 41.66 8.80 16.07
N SER A 553 41.13 8.03 17.02
CA SER A 553 40.20 8.52 18.03
C SER A 553 40.89 9.37 19.09
N ARG A 554 42.11 9.01 19.51
CA ARG A 554 42.92 9.84 20.42
C ARG A 554 43.25 11.20 19.82
N GLU A 555 43.66 11.24 18.55
CA GLU A 555 43.95 12.47 17.80
C GLU A 555 42.68 13.32 17.64
N TYR A 556 41.56 12.70 17.27
CA TYR A 556 40.28 13.38 17.18
C TYR A 556 39.88 14.01 18.53
N MET A 557 39.97 13.26 19.63
CA MET A 557 39.65 13.76 20.97
C MET A 557 40.56 14.91 21.40
N GLN A 558 41.84 14.89 21.03
CA GLN A 558 42.76 16.00 21.30
C GLN A 558 42.30 17.28 20.57
N LYS A 559 41.94 17.18 19.29
CA LYS A 559 41.44 18.33 18.51
C LYS A 559 40.08 18.81 18.99
N LEU A 560 39.18 17.88 19.33
CA LEU A 560 37.84 18.18 19.80
C LEU A 560 37.87 18.90 21.15
N ARG A 561 38.73 18.50 22.09
CA ARG A 561 38.87 19.17 23.40
C ARG A 561 39.31 20.64 23.31
N LEU A 562 40.01 21.01 22.23
CA LEU A 562 40.44 22.39 21.99
C LEU A 562 39.33 23.26 21.38
N SER A 563 38.34 22.64 20.73
CA SER A 563 37.32 23.33 19.93
C SER A 563 35.92 23.26 20.53
N ASN A 564 35.59 22.19 21.25
CA ASN A 564 34.29 21.94 21.85
C ASN A 564 34.30 22.27 23.35
N LYS A 565 33.34 23.11 23.77
CA LYS A 565 33.15 23.51 25.18
C LYS A 565 32.30 22.52 26.00
N HIS A 566 31.71 21.52 25.33
CA HIS A 566 30.88 20.50 25.98
C HIS A 566 31.72 19.32 26.50
N PRO A 567 31.18 18.50 27.42
CA PRO A 567 31.87 17.31 27.91
C PRO A 567 32.30 16.36 26.79
N THR A 568 33.59 15.99 26.80
CA THR A 568 34.16 15.04 25.84
C THR A 568 34.83 13.88 26.59
N LEU A 569 34.32 12.67 26.39
CA LEU A 569 34.76 11.47 27.08
C LEU A 569 35.37 10.45 26.10
N MET A 570 36.54 9.92 26.44
CA MET A 570 37.18 8.81 25.71
C MET A 570 37.23 7.61 26.65
N ILE A 571 36.72 6.47 26.19
CA ILE A 571 36.72 5.21 26.93
C ILE A 571 37.43 4.17 26.07
N GLU A 572 38.57 3.71 26.56
CA GLU A 572 39.33 2.64 25.93
C GLU A 572 38.95 1.32 26.60
N VAL A 573 38.52 0.34 25.80
CA VAL A 573 38.08 -0.96 26.28
C VAL A 573 39.01 -2.05 25.76
N ASP A 574 39.29 -3.06 26.58
CA ASP A 574 39.96 -4.29 26.12
C ASP A 574 38.99 -5.06 25.22
N ASP A 575 38.91 -4.70 23.96
CA ASP A 575 38.05 -5.29 22.93
C ASP A 575 38.62 -5.03 21.52
N ASP A 576 38.05 -5.71 20.52
CA ASP A 576 38.37 -5.53 19.10
C ASP A 576 37.54 -4.40 18.45
N HIS A 577 37.67 -4.21 17.13
CA HIS A 577 36.89 -3.24 16.35
C HIS A 577 35.37 -3.39 16.53
N HIS A 578 34.92 -4.61 16.75
CA HIS A 578 33.50 -4.92 16.82
C HIS A 578 32.89 -4.56 18.17
N LEU A 579 33.67 -4.36 19.24
CA LEU A 579 33.19 -3.88 20.55
C LEU A 579 32.06 -4.76 21.13
N ARG A 580 32.19 -6.09 21.02
CA ARG A 580 31.13 -7.06 21.34
C ARG A 580 31.32 -7.77 22.67
N LYS A 581 32.44 -7.61 23.38
CA LYS A 581 32.62 -8.25 24.68
C LYS A 581 31.53 -7.76 25.63
N LYS A 582 31.01 -8.67 26.47
CA LYS A 582 29.93 -8.37 27.43
C LYS A 582 30.22 -7.13 28.30
N LYS A 583 31.48 -6.97 28.73
CA LYS A 583 31.92 -5.81 29.51
C LYS A 583 31.79 -4.50 28.71
N THR A 584 32.23 -4.50 27.45
CA THR A 584 32.10 -3.38 26.52
C THR A 584 30.65 -3.02 26.25
N LEU A 585 29.79 -4.01 25.99
CA LEU A 585 28.35 -3.80 25.78
C LEU A 585 27.69 -3.19 27.03
N ASN A 586 28.06 -3.65 28.22
CA ASN A 586 27.59 -3.05 29.47
C ASN A 586 28.05 -1.59 29.62
N THR A 587 29.30 -1.27 29.24
CA THR A 587 29.79 0.11 29.22
C THR A 587 29.00 0.98 28.25
N ILE A 588 28.76 0.50 27.03
CA ILE A 588 27.92 1.20 26.03
C ILE A 588 26.52 1.45 26.61
N LYS A 589 25.91 0.44 27.23
CA LYS A 589 24.61 0.54 27.91
C LYS A 589 24.61 1.62 29.00
N THR A 590 25.59 1.62 29.89
CA THR A 590 25.69 2.62 30.97
C THR A 590 25.79 4.04 30.43
N ILE A 591 26.62 4.26 29.40
CA ILE A 591 26.78 5.58 28.79
C ILE A 591 25.47 6.07 28.17
N ILE A 592 24.78 5.20 27.45
CA ILE A 592 23.49 5.55 26.85
C ILE A 592 22.45 5.91 27.92
N LEU A 593 22.41 5.17 29.03
CA LEU A 593 21.51 5.48 30.15
C LEU A 593 21.81 6.85 30.79
N ASP A 594 23.08 7.23 30.86
CA ASP A 594 23.47 8.53 31.42
C ASP A 594 23.13 9.70 30.50
N TYR A 595 23.08 9.48 29.18
CA TYR A 595 22.62 10.49 28.21
C TYR A 595 21.10 10.55 28.05
N HIS A 596 20.36 9.55 28.54
CA HIS A 596 18.90 9.50 28.45
C HIS A 596 18.19 10.15 29.65
N LYS A 597 18.89 10.36 30.76
CA LYS A 597 18.40 11.13 31.92
C LYS A 597 18.50 12.63 31.65
#